data_AF-A0A0A6F907-F1
#
_entry.id   AF-A0A0A6F907-F1
#
_cell.length_a   1.000
_cell.length_b   1.000
_cell.length_c   1.000
_cell.angle_alpha   90.00
_cell.angle_beta   90.00
_cell.angle_gamma   90.00
#
_symmetry.space_group_name_H-M   'P 1'
#
loop_
_entity.id
_entity.type
_entity.pdbx_description
1 polymer ?
#
loop_
_entity_poly.entity_id
_entity_poly.type
_entity_poly.pdbx_seq_one_letter_code
_entity_poly.pdbx_strand_id
1 'polypeptide(L)'
;MTDHPNAIKLDPGAALTDESVEVARIWITNNAGSNVLIDAGILEDPTVFGYLLADTIRHAARAYAGTWGIAEDAALRDQVTTITTIQEGTLN
;
A
#
# COMPACT_ATOMS: atom_id res chain seq x y z
N MET A 1 -21.93 4.43 -8.11
CA MET A 1 -21.03 3.76 -9.07
C MET A 1 -20.81 2.35 -8.58
N THR A 2 -20.78 1.38 -9.49
CA THR A 2 -20.37 0.01 -9.16
C THR A 2 -18.85 -0.02 -9.05
N ASP A 3 -18.30 -0.69 -8.04
CA ASP A 3 -16.85 -0.87 -7.92
C ASP A 3 -16.29 -1.60 -9.15
N HIS A 4 -15.01 -1.33 -9.45
CA HIS A 4 -14.29 -2.05 -10.50
C HIS A 4 -14.29 -3.56 -10.18
N PRO A 5 -14.49 -4.46 -11.18
CA PRO A 5 -14.68 -5.88 -10.94
C PRO A 5 -13.54 -6.58 -10.18
N ASN A 6 -12.32 -6.04 -10.26
CA ASN A 6 -11.14 -6.54 -9.56
C ASN A 6 -10.81 -5.77 -8.28
N ALA A 7 -11.71 -4.92 -7.78
CA ALA A 7 -11.50 -4.22 -6.51
C ALA A 7 -11.40 -5.24 -5.37
N ILE A 8 -10.43 -5.03 -4.49
CA ILE A 8 -10.37 -5.76 -3.22
C ILE A 8 -11.64 -5.40 -2.46
N LYS A 9 -12.40 -6.42 -2.08
CA LYS A 9 -13.63 -6.22 -1.29
C LYS A 9 -13.23 -5.87 0.13
N LEU A 10 -13.96 -4.93 0.73
CA LEU A 10 -13.85 -4.70 2.16
C LEU A 10 -14.19 -5.99 2.91
N ASP A 11 -13.35 -6.35 3.87
CA ASP A 11 -13.65 -7.44 4.78
C ASP A 11 -14.89 -7.06 5.60
N PRO A 12 -15.96 -7.88 5.63
CA PRO A 12 -17.13 -7.64 6.47
C PRO A 12 -16.80 -7.46 7.96
N GLY A 13 -15.64 -7.98 8.42
CA GLY A 13 -15.14 -7.82 9.78
C GLY A 13 -14.17 -6.65 9.97
N ALA A 14 -13.90 -5.83 8.95
CA ALA A 14 -13.05 -4.65 9.11
C ALA A 14 -13.68 -3.66 10.09
N ALA A 15 -12.89 -3.18 11.05
CA ALA A 15 -13.33 -2.20 12.04
C ALA A 15 -13.40 -0.77 11.46
N LEU A 16 -14.17 -0.60 10.38
CA LEU A 16 -14.47 0.70 9.79
C LEU A 16 -15.72 1.29 10.46
N THR A 17 -15.69 2.60 10.71
CA THR A 17 -16.81 3.39 11.22
C THR A 17 -17.37 4.28 10.12
N ASP A 18 -18.49 4.96 10.37
CA ASP A 18 -19.06 5.95 9.45
C ASP A 18 -18.14 7.17 9.23
N GLU A 19 -17.09 7.33 10.05
CA GLU A 19 -16.06 8.37 9.91
C GLU A 19 -14.87 7.89 9.07
N SER A 20 -14.79 6.59 8.74
CA SER A 20 -13.69 6.03 7.97
C SER A 20 -13.80 6.43 6.50
N VAL A 21 -12.71 6.95 5.95
CA VAL A 21 -12.62 7.40 4.56
C VAL A 21 -11.50 6.69 3.81
N GLU A 22 -11.72 6.38 2.54
CA GLU A 22 -10.68 5.85 1.67
C GLU A 22 -9.72 6.97 1.27
N VAL A 23 -8.44 6.84 1.66
CA VAL A 23 -7.41 7.85 1.37
C VAL A 23 -6.48 7.47 0.23
N ALA A 24 -6.43 6.18 -0.13
CA ALA A 24 -5.58 5.68 -1.20
C ALA A 24 -6.20 4.47 -1.91
N ARG A 25 -6.06 4.42 -3.23
CA ARG A 25 -6.43 3.27 -4.07
C ARG A 25 -5.35 3.03 -5.10
N ILE A 26 -4.78 1.82 -5.08
CA ILE A 26 -3.62 1.46 -5.91
C ILE A 26 -3.99 0.28 -6.80
N TRP A 27 -3.69 0.40 -8.09
CA TRP A 27 -3.91 -0.63 -9.10
C TRP A 27 -2.60 -0.99 -9.80
N ILE A 28 -2.38 -2.29 -10.04
CA ILE A 28 -1.28 -2.77 -10.88
C ILE A 28 -1.86 -3.30 -12.18
N THR A 29 -1.32 -2.82 -13.29
CA THR A 29 -1.58 -3.39 -14.62
C THR A 29 -0.34 -4.13 -15.07
N ASN A 30 -0.51 -5.39 -15.50
CA ASN A 30 0.61 -6.21 -15.94
C ASN A 30 1.42 -5.49 -17.04
N ASN A 31 2.72 -5.33 -16.82
CA ASN A 31 3.65 -4.61 -17.70
C ASN A 31 3.34 -3.13 -17.97
N ALA A 32 2.47 -2.48 -17.18
CA ALA A 32 2.11 -1.07 -17.37
C ALA A 32 2.23 -0.22 -16.08
N GLY A 33 2.90 -0.75 -15.06
CA GLY A 33 3.17 -0.02 -13.81
C GLY A 33 1.95 0.08 -12.88
N SER A 34 2.04 1.05 -11.95
CA SER A 34 1.00 1.34 -10.97
C SER A 34 0.19 2.58 -11.34
N ASN A 35 -1.11 2.52 -11.10
CA ASN A 35 -1.99 3.70 -11.06
C ASN A 35 -2.37 3.93 -9.60
N VAL A 36 -2.02 5.11 -9.08
CA VAL A 36 -2.15 5.46 -7.67
C VAL A 36 -3.06 6.68 -7.56
N LEU A 37 -4.16 6.52 -6.83
CA LEU A 37 -5.03 7.61 -6.40
C LEU A 37 -4.77 7.85 -4.92
N ILE A 38 -4.47 9.09 -4.54
CA ILE A 38 -4.32 9.52 -3.15
C ILE A 38 -5.16 10.77 -2.95
N ASP A 39 -6.04 10.76 -1.95
CA ASP A 39 -6.76 11.96 -1.54
C ASP A 39 -5.89 12.81 -0.61
N ALA A 40 -5.12 13.70 -1.24
CA ALA A 40 -4.24 14.61 -0.51
C ALA A 40 -4.99 15.60 0.38
N GLY A 41 -6.25 15.92 0.05
CA GLY A 41 -7.08 16.86 0.79
C GLY A 41 -7.63 16.26 2.09
N ILE A 42 -7.61 14.95 2.25
CA ILE A 42 -7.92 14.29 3.54
C ILE A 42 -6.69 14.14 4.40
N LEU A 43 -5.53 13.86 3.78
CA LEU A 43 -4.29 13.64 4.54
C LEU A 43 -3.75 14.95 5.12
N GLU A 44 -3.79 16.06 4.35
CA GLU A 44 -3.48 17.47 4.67
C GLU A 44 -2.10 17.79 5.28
N ASP A 45 -1.51 16.88 6.06
CA ASP A 45 -0.28 17.03 6.84
C ASP A 45 0.79 16.05 6.31
N PRO A 46 2.00 16.52 5.96
CA PRO A 46 3.11 15.67 5.53
C PRO A 46 3.44 14.51 6.48
N THR A 47 3.20 14.67 7.79
CA THR A 47 3.38 13.65 8.81
C THR A 47 2.40 12.50 8.61
N VAL A 48 1.13 12.82 8.29
CA VAL A 48 0.08 11.83 8.02
C VAL A 48 0.37 11.06 6.74
N PHE A 49 0.89 11.74 5.70
CA PHE A 49 1.45 11.06 4.52
C PHE A 49 2.58 10.09 4.90
N GLY A 50 3.49 10.50 5.78
CA GLY A 50 4.55 9.64 6.30
C GLY A 50 4.02 8.38 6.99
N TYR A 51 2.97 8.52 7.81
CA TYR A 51 2.31 7.37 8.45
C TYR A 51 1.68 6.43 7.42
N LEU A 52 0.96 6.98 6.43
CA LEU A 52 0.37 6.17 5.34
C LEU A 52 1.44 5.32 4.64
N LEU A 53 2.58 5.91 4.29
CA LEU A 53 3.67 5.21 3.63
C LEU A 53 4.27 4.11 4.52
N ALA A 54 4.59 4.44 5.77
CA ALA A 54 5.17 3.49 6.72
C ALA A 54 4.24 2.30 6.99
N ASP A 55 2.95 2.56 7.16
CA ASP A 55 1.96 1.52 7.39
C ASP A 55 1.72 0.68 6.14
N THR A 56 1.69 1.29 4.95
CA THR A 56 1.56 0.55 3.68
C THR A 56 2.73 -0.42 3.50
N ILE A 57 3.97 0.01 3.75
CA ILE A 57 5.15 -0.86 3.66
C ILE A 57 5.05 -2.03 4.65
N ARG A 58 4.65 -1.75 5.89
CA ARG A 58 4.49 -2.81 6.91
C ARG A 58 3.40 -3.81 6.51
N HIS A 59 2.27 -3.34 5.99
CA HIS A 59 1.19 -4.22 5.53
C HIS A 59 1.60 -5.02 4.30
N ALA A 60 2.38 -4.44 3.38
CA ALA A 60 2.95 -5.16 2.25
C ALA A 60 3.90 -6.28 2.72
N ALA A 61 4.75 -6.02 3.73
CA ALA A 61 5.61 -7.04 4.33
C ALA A 61 4.81 -8.20 4.93
N ARG A 62 3.75 -7.89 5.70
CA ARG A 62 2.82 -8.89 6.25
C ARG A 62 2.15 -9.74 5.17
N ALA A 63 1.62 -9.08 4.14
CA ALA A 63 0.94 -9.76 3.04
C ALA A 63 1.91 -10.67 2.28
N TYR A 64 3.13 -10.19 1.99
CA TYR A 64 4.18 -10.96 1.32
C TYR A 64 4.62 -12.16 2.16
N ALA A 65 4.91 -11.94 3.45
CA ALA A 65 5.27 -12.98 4.39
C ALA A 65 4.19 -14.07 4.49
N GLY A 66 2.92 -13.68 4.65
CA GLY A 66 1.80 -14.61 4.72
C GLY A 66 1.58 -15.39 3.41
N THR A 67 1.81 -14.76 2.25
CA THR A 67 1.63 -15.40 0.94
C THR A 67 2.71 -16.42 0.64
N TRP A 68 3.97 -16.11 0.98
CA TRP A 68 5.14 -16.91 0.58
C TRP A 68 5.76 -17.71 1.72
N GLY A 69 5.19 -17.66 2.93
CA GLY A 69 5.63 -18.46 4.07
C GLY A 69 6.99 -18.05 4.62
N ILE A 70 7.38 -16.78 4.48
CA ILE A 70 8.61 -16.23 5.06
C ILE A 70 8.30 -15.43 6.33
N ALA A 71 9.33 -15.13 7.13
CA ALA A 71 9.16 -14.30 8.31
C ALA A 71 8.90 -12.83 7.94
N GLU A 72 8.02 -12.14 8.66
CA GLU A 72 7.64 -10.73 8.40
C GLU A 72 8.85 -9.78 8.48
N ASP A 73 9.78 -10.03 9.41
CA ASP A 73 11.01 -9.24 9.54
C ASP A 73 11.94 -9.41 8.35
N ALA A 74 12.03 -10.63 7.79
CA ALA A 74 12.74 -10.89 6.55
C ALA A 74 12.06 -10.20 5.36
N ALA A 75 10.73 -10.32 5.24
CA ALA A 75 9.96 -9.63 4.20
C ALA A 75 10.14 -8.11 4.23
N LEU A 76 10.11 -7.52 5.43
CA LEU A 76 10.28 -6.08 5.61
C LEU A 76 11.70 -5.64 5.23
N ARG A 77 12.73 -6.38 5.63
CA ARG A 77 14.12 -6.09 5.24
C ARG A 77 14.29 -6.13 3.72
N ASP A 78 13.79 -7.18 3.07
CA ASP A 78 13.91 -7.34 1.61
C ASP A 78 13.24 -6.16 0.87
N GLN A 79 12.06 -5.73 1.33
CA GLN A 79 11.35 -4.59 0.76
C GLN A 79 12.13 -3.28 0.93
N VAL A 80 12.62 -2.99 2.13
CA VAL A 80 13.38 -1.76 2.40
C VAL A 80 14.67 -1.72 1.58
N THR A 81 15.43 -2.81 1.53
CA THR A 81 16.65 -2.91 0.71
C THR A 81 16.35 -2.67 -0.78
N THR A 82 15.26 -3.25 -1.27
CA THR A 82 14.82 -3.07 -2.65
C THR A 82 14.43 -1.63 -2.94
N ILE A 83 13.67 -0.97 -2.04
CA ILE A 83 13.30 0.44 -2.18
C ILE A 83 14.54 1.33 -2.24
N THR A 84 15.51 1.14 -1.35
CA THR A 84 16.77 1.91 -1.36
C THR A 84 17.51 1.74 -2.70
N THR A 85 17.55 0.51 -3.22
CA THR A 85 18.20 0.22 -4.51
C THR A 85 17.48 0.89 -5.69
N ILE A 86 16.14 0.94 -5.68
CA ILE A 86 15.33 1.63 -6.69
C ILE A 86 15.49 3.17 -6.60
N GLN A 87 15.64 3.72 -5.40
CA GLN A 87 15.87 5.16 -5.25
C GLN A 87 17.27 5.59 -5.70
N GLU A 88 18.27 4.74 -5.48
CA GLU A 88 19.66 5.00 -5.89
C GLU A 88 19.89 4.74 -7.38
N GLY A 89 19.18 3.76 -7.96
CA GLY A 89 19.11 3.57 -9.41
C GLY A 89 17.90 4.31 -9.97
N THR A 90 18.07 5.58 -10.31
CA THR A 90 17.10 6.51 -10.93
C THR A 90 15.79 5.85 -11.38
N LEU A 91 14.65 6.29 -10.81
CA LEU A 91 13.31 6.04 -11.35
C LEU A 91 13.31 6.48 -12.82
N ASN A 92 13.59 5.55 -13.74
CA ASN A 92 13.53 5.76 -15.17
C ASN A 92 12.08 5.71 -15.63
#